data_AF-A0A4V1TAJ9-F1
#
_entry.id   AF-A0A4V1TAJ9-F1
#
_cell.length_a   1.000
_cell.length_b   1.000
_cell.length_c   1.000
_cell.angle_alpha   90.00
_cell.angle_beta   90.00
_cell.angle_gamma   90.00
#
_symmetry.space_group_name_H-M   'P 1'
#
loop_
_entity.id
_entity.type
_entity.pdbx_description
1 polymer ?
#
loop_
_entity_poly.entity_id
_entity_poly.type
_entity_poly.pdbx_seq_one_letter_code
_entity_poly.pdbx_strand_id
1 'polypeptide(L)'
;MTVSGIRRRALVALAALSIMGGSALAQEIKSVDTSRLVTVGGSVTEIVFDLGLGDKVVARDITSFYPDAVNKLPSVGYMRALSPEGVLSVNPSAILMIQGSGPKETIDVLSKASVPLVTIP
;
A
#
# COMPACT_ATOMS: atom_id res chain seq x y z
N MET A 1 39.97 -59.45 6.84
CA MET A 1 38.93 -59.16 5.81
C MET A 1 37.61 -59.49 6.48
N THR A 2 36.74 -58.54 6.84
CA THR A 2 35.80 -57.88 5.92
C THR A 2 35.19 -56.63 6.58
N VAL A 3 35.55 -55.43 6.11
CA VAL A 3 34.90 -54.16 6.47
C VAL A 3 33.82 -53.88 5.42
N SER A 4 32.58 -54.35 5.63
CA SER A 4 31.51 -54.26 4.60
C SER A 4 30.16 -53.67 5.09
N GLY A 5 30.06 -53.16 6.32
CA GLY A 5 28.77 -52.75 6.90
C GLY A 5 28.45 -51.25 6.86
N ILE A 6 29.46 -50.38 6.86
CA ILE A 6 29.28 -48.97 7.26
C ILE A 6 28.90 -48.05 6.09
N ARG A 7 29.30 -48.39 4.86
CA ARG A 7 29.14 -47.49 3.70
C ARG A 7 27.70 -47.39 3.15
N ARG A 8 26.85 -48.40 3.38
CA ARG A 8 25.46 -48.40 2.86
C ARG A 8 24.49 -47.57 3.70
N ARG A 9 24.72 -47.43 5.01
CA ARG A 9 23.83 -46.67 5.90
C ARG A 9 24.07 -45.17 5.85
N ALA A 10 25.30 -44.74 5.55
CA ALA A 10 25.65 -43.32 5.42
C ALA A 10 25.04 -42.65 4.17
N LEU A 11 24.82 -43.41 3.09
CA LEU A 11 24.25 -42.90 1.84
C LEU A 11 22.73 -42.67 1.92
N VAL A 12 22.01 -43.42 2.74
CA VAL A 12 20.56 -43.22 2.94
C VAL A 12 20.26 -42.02 3.86
N ALA A 13 21.15 -41.74 4.82
CA ALA A 13 21.00 -40.61 5.73
C ALA A 13 21.22 -39.24 5.07
N LEU A 14 22.03 -39.16 4.01
CA LEU A 14 22.27 -37.89 3.29
C LEU A 14 21.14 -37.53 2.30
N ALA A 15 20.39 -38.53 1.81
CA ALA A 15 19.25 -38.30 0.91
C ALA A 15 17.99 -37.82 1.67
N ALA A 16 17.87 -38.17 2.96
CA ALA A 16 16.70 -37.81 3.78
C ALA A 16 16.68 -36.34 4.25
N LEU A 17 17.81 -35.63 4.19
CA LEU A 17 17.90 -34.24 4.65
C LEU A 17 17.50 -33.20 3.58
N SER A 18 17.24 -33.63 2.34
CA SER A 18 16.93 -32.73 1.22
C SER A 18 15.43 -32.43 1.04
N ILE A 19 14.54 -33.02 1.87
CA ILE A 19 13.08 -32.93 1.69
C ILE A 19 12.44 -31.90 2.66
N MET A 20 13.21 -31.29 3.58
CA MET A 20 12.70 -30.24 4.48
C MET A 20 12.84 -28.81 3.91
N GLY A 21 13.00 -28.67 2.60
CA GLY A 21 12.79 -27.40 1.91
C GLY A 21 11.30 -27.06 1.90
N GLY A 22 10.79 -26.53 3.02
CA GLY A 22 9.42 -26.04 3.11
C GLY A 22 9.18 -25.06 1.96
N SER A 23 8.23 -25.40 1.08
CA SER A 23 7.75 -24.48 0.05
C SER A 23 7.30 -23.20 0.74
N ALA A 24 8.07 -22.13 0.60
CA ALA A 24 7.58 -20.80 0.90
C ALA A 24 6.42 -20.55 -0.06
N LEU A 25 5.19 -20.56 0.44
CA LEU A 25 4.05 -20.10 -0.31
C LEU A 25 4.26 -18.61 -0.55
N ALA A 26 4.75 -18.27 -1.75
CA ALA A 26 4.80 -16.90 -2.20
C ALA A 26 3.35 -16.40 -2.24
N GLN A 27 2.99 -15.55 -1.27
CA GLN A 27 1.70 -14.89 -1.27
C GLN A 27 1.73 -13.91 -2.45
N GLU A 28 0.85 -14.12 -3.44
CA GLU A 28 0.69 -13.16 -4.53
C GLU A 28 0.26 -11.81 -3.94
N ILE A 29 1.21 -10.88 -3.86
CA ILE A 29 0.90 -9.49 -3.55
C ILE A 29 0.24 -8.91 -4.79
N LYS A 30 -1.09 -8.80 -4.76
CA LYS A 30 -1.85 -8.12 -5.80
C LYS A 30 -1.37 -6.67 -5.86
N SER A 31 -0.72 -6.28 -6.96
CA SER A 31 -0.18 -4.93 -7.09
C SER A 31 -1.32 -3.92 -7.05
N VAL A 32 -1.23 -2.94 -6.15
CA VAL A 32 -2.15 -1.81 -6.11
C VAL A 32 -1.74 -0.83 -7.21
N ASP A 33 -2.72 -0.40 -8.02
CA ASP A 33 -2.49 0.68 -8.98
C ASP A 33 -2.33 2.01 -8.23
N THR A 34 -1.13 2.57 -8.28
CA THR A 34 -0.76 3.83 -7.64
C THR A 34 -0.59 4.97 -8.64
N SER A 35 -1.04 4.80 -9.90
CA SER A 35 -0.84 5.79 -10.96
C SER A 35 -1.55 7.13 -10.73
N ARG A 36 -2.61 7.16 -9.90
CA ARG A 36 -3.42 8.35 -9.62
C ARG A 36 -3.78 8.42 -8.13
N LEU A 37 -2.91 9.02 -7.34
CA LEU A 37 -3.07 9.14 -5.89
C LEU A 37 -3.89 10.37 -5.50
N VAL A 38 -4.84 10.16 -4.59
CA VAL A 38 -5.39 11.24 -3.76
C VAL A 38 -4.73 11.17 -2.40
N THR A 39 -4.15 12.28 -1.94
CA THR A 39 -3.54 12.39 -0.61
C THR A 39 -4.38 13.27 0.31
N VAL A 40 -4.63 12.79 1.52
CA VAL A 40 -5.42 13.50 2.53
C VAL A 40 -4.61 13.61 3.83
N GLY A 41 -4.37 14.84 4.25
CA GLY A 41 -3.51 15.21 5.36
C GLY A 41 -2.17 15.74 4.85
N GLY A 42 -1.78 16.93 5.34
CA GLY A 42 -0.54 17.58 4.94
C GLY A 42 0.69 16.67 5.03
N SER A 43 0.90 16.00 6.17
CA SER A 43 2.03 15.09 6.36
C SER A 43 2.04 13.91 5.38
N VAL A 44 0.87 13.35 5.04
CA VAL A 44 0.77 12.27 4.05
C VAL A 44 1.20 12.77 2.68
N THR A 45 0.71 13.96 2.29
CA THR A 45 1.11 14.57 1.02
C THR A 45 2.62 14.83 0.98
N GLU A 46 3.20 15.42 2.03
CA GLU A 46 4.64 15.69 2.11
C GLU A 46 5.48 14.42 1.99
N ILE A 47 5.12 13.36 2.73
CA ILE A 47 5.81 12.06 2.67
C ILE A 47 5.76 11.48 1.25
N VAL A 48 4.62 11.54 0.56
CA VAL A 48 4.51 11.03 -0.82
C VAL A 48 5.44 11.79 -1.77
N PHE A 49 5.58 13.11 -1.59
CA PHE A 49 6.52 13.91 -2.38
C PHE A 49 7.98 13.60 -2.04
N ASP A 50 8.31 13.46 -0.76
CA ASP A 50 9.67 13.10 -0.31
C ASP A 50 10.10 11.70 -0.79
N LEU A 51 9.13 10.79 -0.95
CA LEU A 51 9.33 9.48 -1.57
C LEU A 51 9.48 9.52 -3.10
N GLY A 52 9.43 10.70 -3.71
CA GLY A 52 9.57 10.88 -5.17
C GLY A 52 8.35 10.44 -5.96
N LEU A 53 7.17 10.39 -5.34
CA LEU A 53 5.90 9.94 -5.96
C LEU A 53 4.91 11.10 -6.19
N GLY A 54 5.37 12.35 -6.05
CA GLY A 54 4.53 13.54 -6.18
C GLY A 54 3.87 13.70 -7.56
N ASP A 55 4.49 13.16 -8.61
CA ASP A 55 3.97 13.12 -9.98
C ASP A 55 2.69 12.27 -10.12
N LYS A 56 2.48 11.33 -9.21
CA LYS A 56 1.28 10.50 -9.15
C LYS A 56 0.14 11.15 -8.38
N VAL A 57 0.38 12.23 -7.65
CA VAL A 57 -0.67 12.90 -6.85
C VAL A 57 -1.55 13.73 -7.77
N VAL A 58 -2.82 13.33 -7.90
CA VAL A 58 -3.80 13.97 -8.80
C VAL A 58 -4.72 14.94 -8.10
N ALA A 59 -4.88 14.82 -6.78
CA ALA A 59 -5.60 15.78 -5.95
C ALA A 59 -5.18 15.64 -4.47
N ARG A 60 -5.45 16.67 -3.69
CA ARG A 60 -5.06 16.77 -2.27
C ARG A 60 -6.19 17.36 -1.42
N ASP A 61 -6.14 17.20 -0.10
CA ASP A 61 -7.06 17.91 0.80
C ASP A 61 -6.58 19.34 1.10
N ILE A 62 -7.44 20.21 1.64
CA ILE A 62 -7.06 21.61 1.87
C ILE A 62 -5.94 21.83 2.90
N THR A 63 -5.60 20.84 3.74
CA THR A 63 -4.50 20.98 4.72
C THR A 63 -3.10 20.77 4.14
N SER A 64 -3.01 20.32 2.90
CA SER A 64 -1.74 19.99 2.24
C SER A 64 -1.22 21.17 1.41
N PHE A 65 -0.15 21.84 1.87
CA PHE A 65 0.38 23.06 1.22
C PHE A 65 1.83 22.94 0.74
N TYR A 66 2.55 21.90 1.17
CA TYR A 66 3.94 21.64 0.82
C TYR A 66 4.09 20.31 0.05
N PRO A 67 5.01 20.22 -0.93
CA PRO A 67 5.77 21.32 -1.54
C PRO A 67 4.87 22.21 -2.40
N ASP A 68 5.35 23.39 -2.83
CA ASP A 68 4.52 24.39 -3.55
C ASP A 68 3.77 23.83 -4.78
N ALA A 69 4.31 22.78 -5.41
CA ALA A 69 3.67 22.06 -6.50
C ALA A 69 2.22 21.59 -6.17
N VAL A 70 1.91 21.25 -4.91
CA VAL A 70 0.59 20.76 -4.50
C VAL A 70 -0.50 21.83 -4.53
N ASN A 71 -0.13 23.11 -4.57
CA ASN A 71 -1.09 24.22 -4.65
C ASN A 71 -1.77 24.32 -6.02
N LYS A 72 -1.21 23.65 -7.04
CA LYS A 72 -1.80 23.57 -8.39
C LYS A 72 -2.77 22.39 -8.53
N LEU A 73 -2.78 21.46 -7.57
CA LEU A 73 -3.62 20.28 -7.62
C LEU A 73 -5.05 20.60 -7.19
N PRO A 74 -6.06 19.94 -7.77
CA PRO A 74 -7.43 19.98 -7.28
C PRO A 74 -7.52 19.67 -5.78
N SER A 75 -8.49 20.31 -5.12
CA SER A 75 -8.82 20.04 -3.73
C SER A 75 -10.00 19.07 -3.64
N VAL A 76 -9.88 18.03 -2.80
CA VAL A 76 -10.99 17.11 -2.46
C VAL A 76 -11.76 17.54 -1.20
N GLY A 77 -11.45 18.72 -0.65
CA GLY A 77 -12.09 19.27 0.54
C GLY A 77 -11.22 19.17 1.78
N TYR A 78 -11.83 19.30 2.95
CA TYR A 78 -11.12 19.26 4.23
C TYR A 78 -11.08 17.84 4.78
N MET A 79 -9.92 17.39 5.26
CA MET A 79 -9.73 16.01 5.75
C MET A 79 -10.76 15.55 6.79
N ARG A 80 -11.35 16.46 7.60
CA ARG A 80 -12.38 16.12 8.61
C ARG A 80 -13.82 16.33 8.13
N ALA A 81 -13.98 16.84 6.91
CA ALA A 81 -15.27 17.16 6.28
C ALA A 81 -15.19 16.82 4.78
N LEU A 82 -14.67 15.64 4.44
CA LEU A 82 -14.58 15.15 3.08
C LEU A 82 -15.97 14.90 2.51
N SER A 83 -16.05 14.85 1.18
CA SER A 83 -17.20 14.29 0.45
C SER A 83 -16.73 13.09 -0.38
N PRO A 84 -17.47 11.97 -0.42
CA PRO A 84 -17.15 10.86 -1.31
C PRO A 84 -17.09 11.31 -2.77
N GLU A 85 -18.01 12.16 -3.19
CA GLU A 85 -18.12 12.67 -4.56
C GLU A 85 -16.90 13.51 -4.93
N GLY A 86 -16.44 14.39 -4.04
CA GLY A 86 -15.24 15.19 -4.27
C GLY A 86 -14.00 14.32 -4.49
N VAL A 87 -13.81 13.30 -3.65
CA VAL A 87 -12.69 12.36 -3.76
C VAL A 87 -12.77 11.50 -5.02
N LEU A 88 -13.95 10.96 -5.36
CA LEU A 88 -14.10 10.06 -6.50
C LEU A 88 -14.14 10.78 -7.86
N SER A 89 -14.53 12.07 -7.88
CA SER A 89 -14.63 12.87 -9.11
C SER A 89 -13.31 13.01 -9.88
N VAL A 90 -12.18 12.92 -9.19
CA VAL A 90 -10.84 13.01 -9.80
C VAL A 90 -10.34 11.66 -10.33
N ASN A 91 -11.19 10.63 -10.32
CA ASN A 91 -10.90 9.28 -10.77
C ASN A 91 -9.58 8.72 -10.19
N PRO A 92 -9.47 8.59 -8.86
CA PRO A 92 -8.27 8.08 -8.20
C PRO A 92 -8.09 6.57 -8.44
N SER A 93 -6.83 6.13 -8.54
CA SER A 93 -6.46 4.72 -8.50
C SER A 93 -6.21 4.23 -7.08
N ALA A 94 -5.82 5.12 -6.16
CA ALA A 94 -5.71 4.85 -4.73
C ALA A 94 -5.85 6.13 -3.90
N ILE A 95 -6.29 5.98 -2.65
CA ILE A 95 -6.47 7.05 -1.68
C ILE A 95 -5.58 6.77 -0.46
N LEU A 96 -4.74 7.74 -0.10
CA LEU A 96 -3.91 7.72 1.10
C LEU A 96 -4.41 8.81 2.04
N MET A 97 -4.80 8.45 3.26
CA MET A 97 -5.36 9.42 4.21
C MET A 97 -4.81 9.29 5.61
N ILE A 98 -4.62 10.43 6.28
CA ILE A 98 -4.21 10.46 7.68
C ILE A 98 -5.32 9.95 8.59
N GLN A 99 -4.95 9.29 9.68
CA GLN A 99 -5.86 8.89 10.73
C GLN A 99 -6.64 10.09 11.27
N GLY A 100 -7.94 9.87 11.53
CA GLY A 100 -8.86 10.92 11.97
C GLY A 100 -9.47 11.73 10.81
N SER A 101 -9.21 11.35 9.56
CA SER A 101 -9.96 11.84 8.40
C SER A 101 -11.42 11.35 8.46
N GLY A 102 -12.35 12.13 7.90
CA GLY A 102 -13.78 11.92 8.03
C GLY A 102 -14.64 12.83 7.15
N PRO A 103 -15.96 12.87 7.35
CA PRO A 103 -16.69 12.22 8.46
C PRO A 103 -16.79 10.69 8.27
N LYS A 104 -17.18 9.95 9.32
CA LYS A 104 -17.20 8.48 9.31
C LYS A 104 -18.04 7.94 8.15
N GLU A 105 -19.18 8.55 7.89
CA GLU A 105 -20.11 8.16 6.82
C GLU A 105 -19.43 8.27 5.45
N THR A 106 -18.58 9.28 5.26
CA THR A 106 -17.80 9.43 4.02
C THR A 106 -16.75 8.33 3.88
N ILE A 107 -16.05 7.98 4.95
CA ILE A 107 -15.06 6.90 4.92
C ILE A 107 -15.72 5.54 4.68
N ASP A 108 -16.91 5.34 5.27
CA ASP A 108 -17.71 4.12 5.07
C ASP A 108 -18.19 3.98 3.62
N VAL A 109 -18.44 5.10 2.90
CA VAL A 109 -18.73 5.07 1.46
C VAL A 109 -17.46 4.79 0.65
N LEU A 110 -16.37 5.52 0.92
CA LEU A 110 -15.11 5.38 0.18
C LEU A 110 -14.50 3.98 0.34
N SER A 111 -14.59 3.37 1.52
CA SER A 111 -14.10 2.01 1.78
C SER A 111 -14.86 0.92 1.03
N LYS A 112 -16.09 1.21 0.58
CA LYS A 112 -16.91 0.31 -0.25
C LYS A 112 -16.71 0.55 -1.76
N ALA A 113 -16.01 1.62 -2.14
CA ALA A 113 -15.68 1.86 -3.52
C ALA A 113 -14.63 0.84 -4.01
N SER A 114 -14.53 0.66 -5.32
CA SER A 114 -13.50 -0.21 -5.93
C SER A 114 -12.11 0.43 -5.97
N VAL A 115 -11.90 1.51 -5.20
CA VAL A 115 -10.63 2.24 -5.09
C VAL A 115 -9.96 1.87 -3.76
N PRO A 116 -8.74 1.32 -3.78
CA PRO A 116 -7.95 1.09 -2.57
C PRO A 116 -7.83 2.34 -1.70
N LEU A 117 -8.21 2.21 -0.44
CA LEU A 117 -8.14 3.26 0.57
C LEU A 117 -7.25 2.79 1.71
N VAL A 118 -6.22 3.57 2.04
CA VAL A 118 -5.23 3.27 3.08
C VAL A 118 -5.18 4.40 4.09
N THR A 119 -5.28 4.04 5.38
CA THR A 119 -5.16 4.98 6.48
C THR A 119 -3.75 4.95 7.06
N ILE A 120 -3.10 6.12 7.14
CA ILE A 120 -1.77 6.34 7.70
C ILE A 120 -1.91 6.80 9.16
N PRO A 121 -1.24 6.16 10.13
CA PRO A 121 -1.34 6.51 11.55
C PRO A 121 -0.74 7.88 11.88
#